data_AF-A0A509LKM7-F1
#
_entry.id   AF-A0A509LKM7-F1
#
_cell.length_a   1.000
_cell.length_b   1.000
_cell.length_c   1.000
_cell.angle_alpha   90.00
_cell.angle_beta   90.00
_cell.angle_gamma   90.00
#
_symmetry.space_group_name_H-M   'P 1'
#
loop_
_entity.id
_entity.type
_entity.pdbx_description
1 polymer ?
#
loop_
_entity_poly.entity_id
_entity_poly.type
_entity_poly.pdbx_seq_one_letter_code
_entity_poly.pdbx_strand_id
1 'polypeptide(L)'
;MATTAGTGTKPGLSRVVQSFKRHTTIEYIKMAKQNILPSFDKRIWQRNYWEYIIRNENEFIKISEYIKNNPIKWNGDKLNGGEGNFVMESSAPYNEENWMV
;
A
#
# COMPACT_ATOMS: atom_id res chain seq x y z
N MET A 1 17.35 41.97 6.69
CA MET A 1 16.58 40.94 5.96
C MET A 1 17.17 39.59 6.32
N ALA A 2 16.50 38.79 7.14
CA ALA A 2 17.02 37.51 7.62
C ALA A 2 16.49 36.37 6.75
N THR A 3 17.40 35.65 6.09
CA THR A 3 17.13 34.42 5.35
C THR A 3 16.93 33.29 6.36
N THR A 4 15.69 32.84 6.56
CA THR A 4 15.42 31.65 7.38
C THR A 4 15.80 30.40 6.58
N ALA A 5 16.92 29.77 6.96
CA ALA A 5 17.27 28.44 6.51
C ALA A 5 16.19 27.45 6.97
N GLY A 6 15.50 26.80 6.03
CA GLY A 6 14.49 25.80 6.31
C GLY A 6 15.12 24.59 7.00
N THR A 7 14.71 24.33 8.23
CA THR A 7 15.08 23.12 8.97
C THR A 7 14.60 21.90 8.17
N GLY A 8 15.53 21.05 7.74
CA GLY A 8 15.26 19.88 6.90
C GLY A 8 14.40 18.84 7.63
N THR A 9 13.09 19.00 7.56
CA THR A 9 12.12 18.05 8.08
C THR A 9 12.07 16.83 7.17
N LYS A 10 12.17 15.63 7.76
CA LYS A 10 12.01 14.38 7.00
C LYS A 10 10.62 14.35 6.38
N PRO A 11 10.48 13.90 5.11
CA PRO A 11 9.19 13.84 4.47
C PRO A 11 8.27 12.87 5.22
N GLY A 12 7.04 13.30 5.49
CA GLY A 12 6.01 12.40 6.03
C GLY A 12 5.66 11.28 5.05
N LEU A 13 5.04 10.22 5.55
CA LEU A 13 4.67 9.03 4.77
C LEU A 13 3.86 9.40 3.52
N SER A 14 2.91 10.31 3.65
CA SER A 14 2.10 10.80 2.53
C SER A 14 2.94 11.38 1.38
N ARG A 15 4.01 12.12 1.71
CA ARG A 15 4.92 12.70 0.71
C ARG A 15 5.80 11.65 0.06
N VAL A 16 6.24 10.65 0.83
CA VAL A 16 6.98 9.50 0.31
C VAL A 16 6.13 8.70 -0.67
N VAL A 17 4.90 8.34 -0.29
CA VAL A 17 3.97 7.58 -1.14
C VAL A 17 3.57 8.39 -2.38
N GLN A 18 3.32 9.70 -2.24
CA GLN A 18 3.06 10.58 -3.38
C GLN A 18 4.23 10.59 -4.36
N SER A 19 5.46 10.74 -3.85
CA SER A 19 6.67 10.71 -4.69
C SER A 19 6.82 9.36 -5.39
N PHE A 20 6.62 8.26 -4.67
CA PHE A 20 6.70 6.91 -5.23
C PHE A 20 5.69 6.70 -6.36
N LYS A 21 4.40 6.99 -6.13
CA LYS A 21 3.35 6.86 -7.15
C LYS A 21 3.64 7.73 -8.38
N ARG A 22 4.18 8.94 -8.18
CA ARG A 22 4.56 9.84 -9.27
C ARG A 22 5.69 9.27 -10.11
N HIS A 23 6.81 8.91 -9.49
CA HIS A 23 8.00 8.45 -10.22
C HIS A 23 7.74 7.15 -10.97
N THR A 24 7.10 6.18 -10.31
CA THR A 24 6.71 4.92 -10.96
C THR A 24 5.78 5.15 -12.14
N THR A 25 4.80 6.06 -12.04
CA THR A 25 3.91 6.40 -13.17
C THR A 25 4.67 7.02 -14.33
N ILE A 26 5.62 7.93 -14.06
CA ILE A 26 6.45 8.56 -15.10
C ILE A 26 7.27 7.50 -15.84
N GLU A 27 7.96 6.62 -15.10
CA GLU A 27 8.76 5.55 -15.73
C GLU A 27 7.89 4.56 -16.51
N TYR A 28 6.73 4.18 -15.97
CA TYR A 28 5.77 3.34 -16.69
C TYR A 28 5.33 3.99 -18.00
N ILE A 29 4.99 5.29 -17.99
CA ILE A 29 4.59 6.02 -19.21
C ILE A 29 5.72 6.03 -20.25
N LYS A 30 6.98 6.19 -19.83
CA LYS A 30 8.13 6.11 -20.74
C LYS A 30 8.22 4.73 -21.40
N MET A 31 8.13 3.67 -20.60
CA MET A 31 8.17 2.28 -21.08
C MET A 31 6.99 1.95 -22.02
N ALA A 32 5.78 2.44 -21.70
CA ALA A 32 4.61 2.26 -22.55
C ALA A 32 4.77 2.97 -23.91
N LYS A 33 5.32 4.18 -23.93
CA LYS A 33 5.65 4.91 -25.18
C LYS A 33 6.73 4.22 -26.01
N GLN A 34 7.58 3.42 -25.38
CA GLN A 34 8.60 2.59 -26.04
C GLN A 34 8.07 1.21 -26.45
N ASN A 35 6.78 0.94 -26.25
CA ASN A 35 6.14 -0.37 -26.48
C ASN A 35 6.75 -1.52 -25.66
N ILE A 36 7.38 -1.22 -24.52
CA ILE A 36 7.91 -2.24 -23.58
C ILE A 36 6.79 -2.77 -22.67
N LEU A 37 5.87 -1.90 -22.27
CA LEU A 37 4.73 -2.22 -21.39
C LEU A 37 3.41 -1.85 -22.07
N PRO A 38 2.29 -2.51 -21.73
CA PRO A 38 0.98 -2.15 -22.27
C PRO A 38 0.56 -0.75 -21.81
N SER A 39 -0.25 -0.09 -22.64
CA SER A 39 -0.92 1.16 -22.26
C SER A 39 -1.99 0.90 -21.18
N PHE A 40 -2.23 1.89 -20.33
CA PHE A 40 -3.25 1.86 -19.29
C PHE A 40 -4.25 3.01 -19.48
N ASP A 41 -5.50 2.82 -19.07
CA ASP A 41 -6.50 3.88 -19.10
C ASP A 41 -6.39 4.77 -17.86
N LYS A 42 -6.21 6.08 -18.07
CA LYS A 42 -6.21 7.18 -17.08
C LYS A 42 -5.25 7.06 -15.89
N ARG A 43 -5.33 6.03 -15.05
CA ARG A 43 -4.64 5.92 -13.75
C ARG A 43 -4.13 4.50 -13.50
N ILE A 44 -2.87 4.41 -13.11
CA ILE A 44 -2.25 3.14 -12.65
C ILE A 44 -2.59 2.86 -11.19
N TRP A 45 -2.57 3.90 -10.34
CA TRP A 45 -2.71 3.75 -8.91
C TRP A 45 -4.14 3.99 -8.43
N GLN A 46 -4.61 3.15 -7.51
CA GLN A 46 -5.79 3.45 -6.69
C GLN A 46 -5.58 4.73 -5.86
N ARG A 47 -6.68 5.43 -5.58
CA ARG A 47 -6.67 6.64 -4.75
C ARG A 47 -6.39 6.25 -3.29
N ASN A 48 -5.60 7.08 -2.61
CA ASN A 48 -5.12 6.85 -1.25
C ASN A 48 -4.25 5.59 -1.12
N TYR A 49 -3.87 5.25 0.11
CA TYR A 49 -3.09 4.07 0.45
C TYR A 49 -3.52 3.63 1.86
N TRP A 50 -3.36 2.35 2.15
CA TRP A 50 -3.58 1.83 3.48
C TRP A 50 -2.31 2.00 4.30
N GLU A 51 -2.45 2.44 5.55
CA GLU A 51 -1.35 2.61 6.49
C GLU A 51 -1.76 2.08 7.86
N TYR A 52 -0.81 1.41 8.53
CA TYR A 52 -0.97 0.89 9.87
C TYR A 52 0.37 0.99 10.60
N ILE A 53 0.34 1.46 11.85
CA ILE A 53 1.53 1.61 12.69
C ILE A 53 1.68 0.35 13.52
N ILE A 54 2.75 -0.40 13.27
CA ILE A 54 3.13 -1.59 14.03
C ILE A 54 3.73 -1.14 15.37
N ARG A 55 3.12 -1.53 16.48
CA ARG A 55 3.48 -1.07 17.84
C ARG A 55 4.15 -2.13 18.70
N ASN A 56 4.05 -3.40 18.32
CA ASN A 56 4.63 -4.52 19.05
C ASN A 56 5.09 -5.65 18.11
N GLU A 57 5.82 -6.60 18.70
CA GLU A 57 6.40 -7.73 17.97
C GLU A 57 5.35 -8.70 17.42
N ASN A 58 4.25 -8.91 18.13
CA ASN A 58 3.17 -9.78 17.68
C ASN A 58 2.49 -9.24 16.40
N GLU A 59 2.20 -7.94 16.35
CA GLU A 59 1.73 -7.26 15.14
C GLU A 59 2.73 -7.38 14.00
N PHE A 60 4.02 -7.19 14.30
CA PHE A 60 5.09 -7.32 13.30
C PHE A 60 5.12 -8.72 12.67
N ILE A 61 5.05 -9.76 13.49
CA ILE A 61 5.05 -11.16 13.03
C ILE A 61 3.83 -11.40 12.13
N LYS A 62 2.63 -11.05 12.61
CA LYS A 62 1.37 -11.25 11.86
C LYS A 62 1.38 -10.55 10.50
N ILE A 63 1.76 -9.27 10.45
CA ILE A 63 1.79 -8.50 9.20
C ILE A 63 2.88 -9.03 8.26
N SER A 64 4.04 -9.44 8.80
CA SER A 64 5.11 -10.03 8.00
C SER A 64 4.67 -11.36 7.37
N GLU A 65 3.97 -12.20 8.12
CA GLU A 65 3.39 -13.45 7.62
C GLU A 65 2.31 -13.19 6.57
N TYR A 66 1.45 -12.20 6.78
CA TYR A 66 0.47 -11.77 5.79
C TYR A 66 1.15 -11.39 4.46
N ILE A 67 2.16 -10.52 4.49
CA ILE A 67 2.89 -10.07 3.29
C ILE A 67 3.53 -11.26 2.56
N LYS A 68 4.18 -12.17 3.30
CA LYS A 68 4.81 -13.36 2.72
C LYS A 68 3.81 -14.30 2.07
N ASN A 69 2.64 -14.47 2.69
CA ASN A 69 1.63 -15.44 2.25
C ASN A 69 0.64 -14.86 1.23
N ASN A 70 0.55 -13.54 1.08
CA ASN A 70 -0.42 -12.88 0.19
C ASN A 70 -0.35 -13.37 -1.27
N PRO A 71 0.84 -13.55 -1.91
CA PRO A 71 0.91 -14.04 -3.29
C PRO A 71 0.22 -15.40 -3.49
N ILE A 72 0.35 -16.31 -2.52
CA ILE A 72 -0.25 -17.65 -2.57
C ILE A 72 -1.77 -17.55 -2.35
N LYS A 73 -2.20 -16.61 -1.51
CA LYS A 73 -3.61 -16.39 -1.18
C LYS A 73 -4.36 -15.59 -2.27
N TRP A 74 -3.66 -14.86 -3.13
CA TRP A 74 -4.27 -13.88 -4.05
C TRP A 74 -5.43 -14.44 -4.91
N ASN A 75 -5.30 -15.66 -5.44
CA ASN A 75 -6.34 -16.26 -6.30
C ASN A 75 -7.66 -16.52 -5.59
N GLY A 76 -7.64 -16.77 -4.27
CA GLY A 76 -8.83 -16.95 -3.46
C GLY A 76 -9.35 -15.66 -2.83
N ASP A 77 -8.66 -14.53 -3.03
CA ASP A 77 -8.97 -13.30 -2.31
C ASP A 77 -10.28 -12.66 -2.79
N LYS A 78 -11.11 -12.19 -1.85
CA LYS A 78 -12.40 -11.55 -2.16
C LYS A 78 -12.23 -10.26 -2.95
N LEU A 79 -11.17 -9.49 -2.69
CA LEU A 79 -10.84 -8.26 -3.43
C LEU A 79 -10.33 -8.57 -4.84
N ASN A 80 -9.98 -9.82 -5.11
CA ASN A 80 -9.58 -10.33 -6.42
C ASN A 80 -10.67 -11.22 -7.07
N GLY A 81 -11.92 -11.15 -6.59
CA GLY A 81 -13.05 -11.88 -7.19
C GLY A 81 -13.13 -13.37 -6.85
N GLY A 82 -12.33 -13.84 -5.88
CA GLY A 82 -12.46 -15.19 -5.33
C GLY A 82 -13.60 -15.32 -4.33
N GLU A 83 -14.00 -16.56 -4.01
CA GLU A 83 -15.05 -16.87 -3.02
C GLU A 83 -14.62 -16.57 -1.57
N GLY A 84 -13.35 -16.20 -1.40
CA GLY A 84 -12.74 -15.76 -0.18
C GLY A 84 -11.85 -16.83 0.41
N ASN A 85 -10.57 -16.49 0.55
CA ASN A 85 -9.73 -17.13 1.53
C ASN A 85 -10.44 -17.00 2.88
N PHE A 86 -10.37 -18.05 3.71
CA PHE A 86 -10.48 -17.83 5.15
C PHE A 86 -9.35 -16.89 5.51
N VAL A 87 -9.69 -15.59 5.55
CA VAL A 87 -8.81 -14.54 6.00
C VAL A 87 -8.36 -15.02 7.39
N MET A 88 -7.07 -15.33 7.53
CA MET A 88 -6.49 -15.63 8.83
C MET A 88 -6.34 -14.35 9.67
N GLU A 89 -6.49 -13.20 9.01
CA GLU A 89 -6.92 -11.99 9.69
C GLU A 89 -8.39 -12.20 10.09
N SER A 90 -8.68 -11.98 11.37
CA SER A 90 -10.00 -11.52 11.79
C SER A 90 -10.53 -10.54 10.74
N SER A 91 -11.85 -10.50 10.50
CA SER A 91 -12.44 -9.47 9.65
C SER A 91 -11.97 -8.06 10.09
N ALA A 92 -12.38 -6.98 9.44
CA ALA A 92 -12.44 -5.68 10.11
C ALA A 92 -13.88 -5.19 9.91
N PRO A 93 -14.71 -4.95 10.95
CA PRO A 93 -16.12 -4.65 10.81
C PRO A 93 -16.33 -3.23 11.32
N TYR A 94 -15.32 -2.39 11.12
CA TYR A 94 -14.97 -1.08 11.69
C TYR A 94 -15.39 -0.68 13.13
N ASN A 95 -16.42 -1.25 13.76
CA ASN A 95 -16.92 -0.98 15.12
C ASN A 95 -17.52 -2.21 15.85
N GLU A 96 -17.43 -3.45 15.31
CA GLU A 96 -17.96 -4.70 15.91
C GLU A 96 -16.91 -5.84 16.09
N GLU A 97 -15.63 -5.56 16.34
CA GLU A 97 -14.61 -6.64 16.41
C GLU A 97 -13.73 -6.69 17.66
N ASN A 98 -13.60 -7.92 18.15
CA ASN A 98 -12.90 -8.35 19.36
C ASN A 98 -11.36 -8.37 19.25
N TRP A 99 -10.71 -7.35 18.67
CA TRP A 99 -9.25 -7.19 18.75
C TRP A 99 -8.78 -5.97 19.57
N MET A 100 -9.63 -5.45 20.48
CA MET A 100 -9.22 -4.56 21.58
C MET A 100 -9.69 -5.03 22.96
N VAL A 101 -9.42 -6.31 23.27
CA VAL A 101 -9.07 -6.79 24.63
C VAL A 101 -8.00 -7.85 24.50
#